data_AF-A0A3P7CJ23-F1
#
_entry.id   AF-A0A3P7CJ23-F1
#
_cell.length_a   1.000
_cell.length_b   1.000
_cell.length_c   1.000
_cell.angle_alpha   90.00
_cell.angle_beta   90.00
_cell.angle_gamma   90.00
#
_symmetry.space_group_name_H-M   'P 1'
#
loop_
_entity.id
_entity.type
_entity.pdbx_description
1 polymer ?
#
loop_
_entity_poly.entity_id
_entity_poly.type
_entity_poly.pdbx_seq_one_letter_code
_entity_poly.pdbx_strand_id
1 'polypeptide(L)'
;MPRSPCLLTRSVTTVVPPEIQKYHPHIGNREIVGYGRNGNPQYLDDPHYPYPSIRFCPQTDEIEVLQAKEKGDWHQLSIDEMKNLYRHSFRMTFAEVQAPHPRYKLAVAWALFVMSGAMLYFCFIKSVVLNLPSCSYAKKEYKDALLYRRLYSRDGPIDGLVSSFDFENMRWK
;
A
#
# COMPACT_ATOMS: atom_id res chain seq x y z
N MET A 1 7.92 -70.18 -34.36
CA MET A 1 7.56 -68.77 -34.08
C MET A 1 8.61 -68.19 -33.13
N PRO A 2 9.47 -67.25 -33.56
CA PRO A 2 10.41 -66.62 -32.65
C PRO A 2 9.69 -65.51 -31.86
N ARG A 3 9.85 -65.50 -30.54
CA ARG A 3 9.32 -64.45 -29.66
C ARG A 3 10.23 -63.22 -29.79
N SER A 4 9.66 -62.10 -30.22
CA SER A 4 10.33 -60.80 -30.21
C SER A 4 10.81 -60.44 -28.79
N PRO A 5 12.00 -59.86 -28.61
CA PRO A 5 12.43 -59.40 -27.31
C PRO A 5 11.58 -58.18 -26.91
N CYS A 6 10.84 -58.31 -25.80
CA CYS A 6 10.18 -57.17 -25.16
C CYS A 6 11.25 -56.12 -24.85
N LEU A 7 11.20 -54.99 -25.56
CA LEU A 7 11.89 -53.78 -25.15
C LEU A 7 11.31 -53.38 -23.79
N LEU A 8 12.07 -53.63 -22.73
CA LEU A 8 11.80 -53.09 -21.41
C LEU A 8 12.03 -51.57 -21.51
N THR A 9 11.00 -50.84 -21.92
CA THR A 9 10.93 -49.41 -21.69
C THR A 9 10.79 -49.22 -20.19
N ARG A 10 11.92 -49.12 -19.49
CA ARG A 10 11.92 -48.61 -18.12
C ARG A 10 11.36 -47.19 -18.22
N SER A 11 10.13 -46.96 -17.75
CA SER A 11 9.68 -45.61 -17.48
C SER A 11 10.61 -45.07 -16.40
N VAL A 12 11.38 -44.05 -16.75
CA VAL A 12 12.15 -43.29 -15.77
C VAL A 12 11.12 -42.48 -14.96
N THR A 13 10.45 -43.16 -14.05
CA THR A 13 9.66 -42.49 -13.01
C THR A 13 10.67 -42.06 -11.96
N THR A 14 11.39 -40.97 -12.23
CA THR A 14 12.06 -40.24 -11.15
C THR A 14 10.97 -39.89 -10.16
N VAL A 15 10.98 -40.55 -9.00
CA VAL A 15 10.00 -40.34 -7.94
C VAL A 15 10.18 -38.91 -7.47
N VAL A 16 9.35 -38.02 -8.00
CA VAL A 16 9.31 -36.62 -7.61
C VAL A 16 8.96 -36.58 -6.11
N PRO A 17 9.70 -35.82 -5.29
CA PRO A 17 9.42 -35.68 -3.86
C PRO A 17 7.94 -35.35 -3.59
N PRO A 18 7.34 -35.87 -2.50
CA PRO A 18 5.91 -35.69 -2.23
C PRO A 18 5.52 -34.22 -2.06
N GLU A 19 6.43 -33.39 -1.55
CA GLU A 19 6.24 -31.94 -1.44
C GLU A 19 6.15 -31.27 -2.81
N ILE A 20 7.03 -31.65 -3.73
CA ILE A 20 7.06 -31.15 -5.10
C ILE A 20 5.75 -31.54 -5.80
N GLN A 21 5.30 -32.79 -5.66
CA GLN A 21 4.01 -33.21 -6.23
C GLN A 21 2.80 -32.44 -5.66
N LYS A 22 2.84 -32.06 -4.38
CA LYS A 22 1.79 -31.28 -3.71
C LYS A 22 1.71 -29.84 -4.23
N TYR A 23 2.85 -29.19 -4.46
CA TYR A 23 2.89 -27.73 -4.73
C TYR A 23 3.06 -27.34 -6.20
N HIS A 24 3.59 -28.22 -7.06
CA HIS A 24 3.79 -27.95 -8.49
C HIS A 24 2.51 -27.56 -9.27
N PRO A 25 1.32 -28.08 -8.96
CA PRO A 25 0.09 -27.62 -9.62
C PRO A 25 -0.19 -26.12 -9.42
N HIS A 26 0.27 -25.53 -8.31
CA HIS A 26 0.03 -24.12 -7.98
C HIS A 26 1.19 -23.20 -8.38
N ILE A 27 2.42 -23.74 -8.38
CA ILE A 27 3.65 -22.97 -8.55
C ILE A 27 4.21 -23.11 -9.98
N GLY A 28 3.78 -24.12 -10.72
CA GLY A 28 4.31 -24.49 -12.02
C GLY A 28 5.69 -25.15 -11.90
N ASN A 29 6.55 -24.94 -12.90
CA ASN A 29 7.90 -25.50 -12.95
C ASN A 29 8.94 -24.65 -12.20
N ARG A 30 8.54 -23.90 -11.16
CA ARG A 30 9.51 -23.11 -10.38
C ARG A 30 10.15 -23.99 -9.33
N GLU A 31 11.44 -23.79 -9.14
CA GLU A 31 12.22 -24.51 -8.13
C GLU A 31 11.83 -24.07 -6.71
N ILE A 32 11.66 -25.06 -5.82
CA ILE A 32 11.47 -24.85 -4.38
C ILE A 32 12.85 -24.91 -3.72
N VAL A 33 13.27 -23.79 -3.13
CA VAL A 33 14.64 -23.60 -2.61
C VAL A 33 14.69 -23.72 -1.08
N GLY A 34 13.55 -23.54 -0.41
CA GLY A 34 13.49 -23.63 1.04
C GLY A 34 12.07 -23.56 1.59
N TYR A 35 11.97 -23.36 2.90
CA TYR A 35 10.68 -23.28 3.59
C TYR A 35 10.13 -21.86 3.54
N GLY A 36 8.84 -21.73 3.20
CA GLY A 36 8.17 -20.43 3.21
C GLY A 36 7.80 -19.99 4.62
N ARG A 37 7.47 -18.70 4.78
CA ARG A 37 7.10 -18.08 6.06
C ARG A 37 6.04 -18.87 6.86
N ASN A 38 5.10 -19.51 6.15
CA ASN A 38 3.99 -20.27 6.73
C ASN A 38 4.13 -21.79 6.50
N GLY A 39 5.34 -22.28 6.17
CA GLY A 39 5.59 -23.67 5.79
C GLY A 39 5.16 -24.04 4.35
N ASN A 40 4.42 -23.17 3.67
CA ASN A 40 4.08 -23.33 2.26
C ASN A 40 5.05 -22.55 1.35
N PRO A 41 5.52 -23.17 0.25
CA PRO A 41 6.37 -22.51 -0.73
C PRO A 41 5.61 -21.39 -1.43
N GLN A 42 6.04 -20.15 -1.20
CA GLN A 42 5.51 -18.94 -1.80
C GLN A 42 6.62 -17.96 -2.17
N TYR A 43 6.37 -17.15 -3.19
CA TYR A 43 7.26 -16.07 -3.59
C TYR A 43 6.74 -14.75 -3.03
N LEU A 44 7.59 -14.01 -2.33
CA LEU A 44 7.29 -12.65 -1.87
C LEU A 44 8.59 -11.83 -1.83
N ASP A 45 8.55 -10.62 -2.41
CA ASP A 45 9.62 -9.65 -2.30
C ASP A 45 9.41 -8.83 -1.00
N ASP A 46 9.98 -9.28 0.12
CA ASP A 46 9.90 -8.60 1.42
C ASP A 46 11.31 -8.34 1.98
N PRO A 47 11.65 -7.09 2.36
CA PRO A 47 12.93 -6.79 3.00
C PRO A 47 13.22 -7.58 4.29
N HIS A 48 12.20 -8.02 5.02
CA HIS A 48 12.37 -8.82 6.24
C HIS A 48 12.66 -10.29 5.95
N TYR A 49 12.24 -10.77 4.78
CA TYR A 49 12.42 -12.15 4.32
C TYR A 49 13.09 -12.14 2.94
N PRO A 50 14.38 -11.80 2.90
CA PRO A 50 15.10 -11.54 1.65
C PRO A 50 15.26 -12.79 0.76
N TYR A 51 15.07 -13.98 1.32
CA TYR A 51 15.13 -15.26 0.62
C TYR A 51 13.73 -15.89 0.54
N PRO A 52 13.00 -15.75 -0.59
CA PRO A 52 11.73 -16.42 -0.78
C PRO A 52 11.95 -17.94 -0.93
N SER A 53 10.93 -18.71 -0.57
CA SER A 53 10.99 -20.18 -0.60
C SER A 53 10.98 -20.81 -2.00
N ILE A 54 10.64 -20.03 -3.02
CA ILE A 54 10.66 -20.45 -4.43
C ILE A 54 11.37 -19.40 -5.27
N ARG A 55 11.88 -19.78 -6.44
CA ARG A 55 12.42 -18.84 -7.44
C ARG A 55 11.29 -18.03 -8.10
N PHE A 56 11.60 -16.84 -8.61
CA PHE A 56 10.63 -16.00 -9.32
C PHE A 56 10.21 -16.63 -10.65
N CYS A 57 11.19 -17.01 -11.48
CA CYS A 57 10.97 -17.57 -12.81
C CYS A 57 10.87 -19.11 -12.78
N PRO A 58 10.14 -19.72 -13.73
CA PRO A 58 10.17 -21.16 -13.93
C PRO A 58 11.55 -21.63 -14.40
N GLN A 59 11.83 -22.91 -14.19
CA GLN A 59 13.05 -23.53 -14.71
C GLN A 59 12.97 -23.64 -16.24
N THR A 60 14.06 -23.28 -16.92
CA THR A 60 14.22 -23.32 -18.38
C THR A 60 15.62 -23.86 -18.70
N ASP A 61 15.77 -24.58 -19.80
CA ASP A 61 17.03 -25.23 -20.21
C ASP A 61 18.23 -24.25 -20.21
N GLU A 62 18.03 -23.01 -20.65
CA GLU A 62 19.07 -21.96 -20.62
C GLU A 62 19.56 -21.66 -19.20
N ILE A 63 18.64 -21.60 -18.24
CA ILE A 63 18.96 -21.34 -16.84
C ILE A 63 19.62 -22.57 -16.21
N GLU A 64 19.25 -23.78 -16.59
CA GLU A 64 19.91 -25.00 -16.11
C GLU A 64 21.40 -25.02 -16.48
N VAL A 65 21.74 -24.58 -17.70
CA VAL A 65 23.14 -24.43 -18.14
C VAL A 65 23.85 -23.36 -17.31
N LEU A 66 23.19 -22.22 -17.03
CA LEU A 66 23.78 -21.17 -16.18
C LEU A 66 23.95 -21.61 -14.73
N GLN A 67 23.02 -22.37 -14.17
CA GLN A 67 23.12 -22.93 -12.82
C GLN A 67 24.21 -24.01 -12.74
N ALA A 68 24.46 -24.77 -13.80
CA ALA A 68 25.59 -25.67 -13.87
C ALA A 68 26.93 -24.93 -13.80
N LYS A 69 27.03 -23.74 -14.42
CA LYS A 69 28.18 -22.83 -14.29
C LYS A 69 28.25 -22.19 -12.89
N GLU A 70 27.11 -21.82 -12.30
CA GLU A 70 27.01 -21.23 -10.96
C GLU A 70 27.60 -22.13 -9.87
N LYS A 71 27.53 -23.46 -10.04
CA LYS A 71 28.15 -24.43 -9.13
C LYS A 71 29.69 -24.40 -9.14
N GLY A 72 30.30 -23.80 -10.17
CA GLY A 72 31.74 -23.64 -10.33
C GLY A 72 32.27 -22.33 -9.74
N ASP A 73 33.38 -21.83 -10.31
CA ASP A 73 33.98 -20.57 -9.89
C ASP A 73 33.22 -19.36 -10.48
N TRP A 74 32.80 -18.45 -9.61
CA TRP A 74 32.01 -17.28 -9.98
C TRP A 74 32.82 -16.23 -10.75
N HIS A 75 34.15 -16.26 -10.68
CA HIS A 75 35.00 -15.40 -11.50
C HIS A 75 34.90 -15.70 -13.00
N GLN A 76 34.40 -16.88 -13.38
CA GLN A 76 34.21 -17.27 -14.77
C GLN A 76 32.87 -16.80 -15.35
N LEU A 77 31.94 -16.33 -14.50
CA LEU A 77 30.65 -15.79 -14.95
C LEU A 77 30.81 -14.34 -15.39
N SER A 78 30.20 -14.03 -16.54
CA SER A 78 30.05 -12.65 -16.97
C SER A 78 29.04 -11.90 -16.08
N ILE A 79 29.16 -10.57 -16.04
CA ILE A 79 28.24 -9.70 -15.29
C ILE A 79 26.80 -9.90 -15.74
N ASP A 80 26.58 -10.14 -17.02
CA ASP A 80 25.23 -10.32 -17.58
C ASP A 80 24.64 -11.69 -17.23
N GLU A 81 25.44 -12.75 -17.19
CA GLU A 81 25.01 -14.08 -16.69
C GLU A 81 24.63 -13.99 -15.20
N MET A 82 25.42 -13.29 -14.38
CA MET A 82 25.11 -13.07 -12.97
C MET A 82 23.81 -12.26 -12.78
N LYS A 83 23.59 -11.22 -13.59
CA LYS A 83 22.31 -10.46 -13.58
C LYS A 83 21.14 -11.33 -14.02
N ASN A 84 21.35 -12.24 -14.98
CA ASN A 84 20.31 -13.15 -15.44
C ASN A 84 19.93 -14.16 -14.34
N LEU A 85 20.92 -14.76 -13.67
CA LEU A 85 20.70 -15.62 -12.50
C LEU A 85 19.96 -14.86 -11.37
N TYR A 86 20.33 -13.59 -11.16
CA TYR A 86 19.64 -12.74 -10.20
C TYR A 86 18.17 -12.51 -10.58
N ARG A 87 17.87 -12.14 -11.83
CA ARG A 87 16.49 -11.89 -12.31
C ARG A 87 15.66 -13.17 -12.43
N HIS A 88 16.29 -14.33 -12.61
CA HIS A 88 15.62 -15.63 -12.51
C HIS A 88 15.18 -15.93 -11.07
N SER A 89 16.06 -15.64 -10.12
CA SER A 89 15.82 -15.86 -8.70
C SER A 89 14.83 -14.87 -8.11
N PHE A 90 15.02 -13.58 -8.43
CA PHE A 90 14.31 -12.46 -7.82
C PHE A 90 13.66 -11.57 -8.88
N ARG A 91 12.41 -11.19 -8.63
CA ARG A 91 11.68 -10.24 -9.47
C ARG A 91 12.26 -8.84 -9.35
N MET A 92 12.42 -8.36 -8.11
CA MET A 92 12.77 -6.98 -7.80
C MET A 92 14.05 -6.89 -6.98
N THR A 93 14.80 -5.80 -7.18
CA THR A 93 15.93 -5.47 -6.31
C THR A 93 15.45 -4.81 -5.02
N PHE A 94 16.26 -4.80 -3.95
CA PHE A 94 15.90 -4.08 -2.73
C PHE A 94 15.62 -2.59 -2.96
N ALA A 95 16.34 -1.97 -3.89
CA ALA A 95 16.11 -0.58 -4.28
C ALA A 95 14.72 -0.40 -4.94
N GLU A 96 14.28 -1.36 -5.76
CA GLU A 96 12.96 -1.36 -6.39
C GLU A 96 11.84 -1.59 -5.36
N VAL A 97 12.04 -2.51 -4.41
CA VAL A 97 11.05 -2.84 -3.35
C VAL A 97 10.87 -1.68 -2.38
N GLN A 98 11.96 -0.99 -2.03
CA GLN A 98 11.92 0.15 -1.10
C GLN A 98 11.55 1.48 -1.78
N ALA A 99 11.34 1.48 -3.09
CA ALA A 99 11.02 2.70 -3.83
C ALA A 99 9.69 3.31 -3.30
N PRO A 100 9.66 4.62 -3.00
CA PRO A 100 8.47 5.25 -2.46
C PRO A 100 7.33 5.28 -3.49
N HIS A 101 6.21 4.62 -3.18
CA HIS A 101 5.04 4.63 -4.06
C HIS A 101 4.14 5.86 -3.81
N PRO A 102 3.71 6.59 -4.86
CA PRO A 102 2.94 7.83 -4.71
C PRO A 102 1.46 7.62 -4.36
N ARG A 103 1.06 6.45 -3.84
CA ARG A 103 -0.34 6.10 -3.55
C ARG A 103 -1.01 7.05 -2.56
N TYR A 104 -0.24 7.61 -1.61
CA TYR A 104 -0.77 8.58 -0.65
C TYR A 104 -1.30 9.86 -1.31
N LYS A 105 -0.72 10.28 -2.45
CA LYS A 105 -1.18 11.46 -3.19
C LYS A 105 -2.61 11.26 -3.69
N LEU A 106 -2.93 10.05 -4.15
CA LEU A 106 -4.28 9.68 -4.57
C LEU A 106 -5.26 9.69 -3.38
N ALA A 107 -4.83 9.20 -2.21
CA ALA A 107 -5.66 9.25 -1.00
C ALA A 107 -5.98 10.71 -0.59
N VAL A 108 -4.99 11.60 -0.61
CA VAL A 108 -5.18 13.03 -0.31
C VAL A 108 -6.11 13.69 -1.34
N ALA A 109 -5.94 13.39 -2.63
CA ALA A 109 -6.80 13.93 -3.68
C ALA A 109 -8.28 13.52 -3.47
N TRP A 110 -8.53 12.26 -3.16
CA TRP A 110 -9.87 11.78 -2.86
C TRP A 110 -10.48 12.41 -1.61
N ALA A 111 -9.69 12.57 -0.55
CA ALA A 111 -10.14 13.25 0.66
C ALA A 111 -10.59 14.69 0.36
N LEU A 112 -9.79 15.45 -0.39
CA LEU A 112 -10.11 16.83 -0.77
C LEU A 112 -11.31 16.90 -1.72
N PHE A 113 -11.44 15.95 -2.65
CA PHE A 113 -12.58 15.87 -3.57
C PHE A 113 -13.90 15.66 -2.83
N VAL A 114 -13.93 14.72 -1.88
CA VAL A 114 -15.13 14.45 -1.06
C VAL A 114 -15.47 15.64 -0.17
N MET A 115 -14.48 16.28 0.46
CA MET A 115 -14.69 17.48 1.28
C MET A 115 -15.25 18.65 0.45
N SER A 116 -14.72 18.86 -0.75
CA SER A 116 -15.23 19.88 -1.68
C SER A 116 -16.67 19.59 -2.10
N GLY A 117 -16.97 18.34 -2.46
CA GLY A 117 -18.33 17.89 -2.79
C GLY A 117 -19.32 18.12 -1.64
N ALA A 118 -18.94 17.82 -0.40
CA ALA A 118 -19.76 18.06 0.77
C ALA A 118 -20.03 19.57 1.00
N MET A 119 -19.02 20.42 0.80
CA MET A 119 -19.18 21.88 0.94
C MET A 119 -20.12 22.44 -0.14
N LEU A 120 -19.97 22.01 -1.39
CA LEU A 120 -20.85 22.41 -2.48
C LEU A 120 -22.29 21.94 -2.24
N TYR A 121 -22.47 20.71 -1.76
CA TYR A 121 -23.78 20.17 -1.41
C TYR A 121 -24.44 20.98 -0.27
N PHE A 122 -23.68 21.35 0.76
CA PHE A 122 -24.18 22.20 1.83
C PHE A 122 -24.60 23.59 1.32
N CYS A 123 -23.79 24.22 0.46
CA CYS A 123 -24.14 25.48 -0.19
C CYS A 123 -25.41 25.36 -1.05
N PHE A 124 -25.57 24.26 -1.78
CA PHE A 124 -26.77 23.99 -2.57
C PHE A 124 -28.02 23.88 -1.69
N ILE A 125 -27.97 23.09 -0.61
CA ILE A 125 -29.09 22.99 0.35
C ILE A 125 -29.43 24.38 0.91
N LYS A 126 -28.42 25.14 1.34
CA LYS A 126 -28.62 26.46 1.96
C LYS A 126 -29.19 27.51 1.01
N SER A 127 -28.87 27.46 -0.28
CA SER A 127 -29.28 28.47 -1.27
C SER A 127 -30.59 28.13 -1.99
N VAL A 128 -30.82 26.86 -2.31
CA VAL A 128 -31.95 26.44 -3.15
C VAL A 128 -33.07 25.79 -2.34
N VAL A 129 -32.74 24.97 -1.35
CA VAL A 129 -33.73 24.15 -0.63
C VAL A 129 -34.27 24.87 0.61
N LEU A 130 -33.38 25.50 1.38
CA LEU A 130 -33.69 26.10 2.66
C LEU A 130 -34.06 27.59 2.53
N ASN A 131 -35.34 27.88 2.37
CA ASN A 131 -35.88 29.24 2.48
C ASN A 131 -36.13 29.62 3.95
N LEU A 132 -35.07 29.72 4.75
CA LEU A 132 -35.23 30.17 6.14
C LEU A 132 -35.47 31.69 6.19
N PRO A 133 -36.50 32.16 6.94
CA PRO A 133 -36.64 33.58 7.19
C PRO A 133 -35.43 34.09 7.96
N SER A 134 -34.94 35.27 7.59
CA SER A 134 -33.86 35.94 8.33
C SER A 134 -34.29 36.09 9.79
N CYS A 135 -33.63 35.36 10.69
CA CYS A 135 -33.92 35.41 12.12
C CYS A 135 -33.67 36.84 12.64
N SER A 136 -34.64 37.43 13.35
CA SER A 136 -34.49 38.80 13.86
C SER A 136 -33.24 38.96 14.75
N TYR A 137 -32.90 37.90 15.51
CA TYR A 137 -31.70 37.80 16.35
C TYR A 137 -30.37 37.82 15.56
N ALA A 138 -30.40 37.50 14.27
CA ALA A 138 -29.21 37.48 13.42
C ALA A 138 -28.81 38.87 12.91
N LYS A 139 -29.73 39.85 12.99
CA LYS A 139 -29.49 41.25 12.58
C LYS A 139 -28.37 41.86 13.41
N LYS A 140 -27.53 42.68 12.76
CA LYS A 140 -26.37 43.30 13.38
C LYS A 140 -26.76 44.16 14.59
N GLU A 141 -27.77 45.01 14.45
CA GLU A 141 -28.26 45.89 15.52
C GLU A 141 -28.68 45.13 16.77
N TYR A 142 -29.39 44.01 16.61
CA TYR A 142 -29.81 43.17 17.73
C TYR A 142 -28.62 42.52 18.42
N LYS A 143 -27.63 42.03 17.65
CA LYS A 143 -26.39 41.46 18.20
C LYS A 143 -25.59 42.51 18.97
N ASP A 144 -25.46 43.70 18.43
CA ASP A 144 -24.74 44.81 19.05
C ASP A 144 -25.46 45.23 20.35
N ALA A 145 -26.80 45.35 20.33
CA ALA A 145 -27.57 45.63 21.54
C ALA A 145 -27.42 44.54 22.61
N LEU A 146 -27.42 43.26 22.21
CA LEU A 146 -27.20 42.13 23.12
C LEU A 146 -25.78 42.12 23.69
N LEU A 147 -24.79 42.46 22.86
CA LEU A 147 -23.39 42.61 23.24
C LEU A 147 -23.22 43.72 24.28
N TYR A 148 -23.78 44.91 24.04
CA TYR A 148 -23.77 46.01 25.00
C TYR A 148 -24.48 45.64 26.30
N ARG A 149 -25.66 45.00 26.22
CA ARG A 149 -26.36 44.50 27.41
C ARG A 149 -25.46 43.58 28.22
N ARG A 150 -24.77 42.65 27.58
CA ARG A 150 -23.84 41.72 28.23
C ARG A 150 -22.63 42.44 28.86
N LEU A 151 -22.06 43.42 28.16
CA LEU A 151 -20.95 44.24 28.67
C LEU A 151 -21.37 45.01 29.94
N TYR A 152 -22.53 45.66 29.92
CA TYR A 152 -23.05 46.39 31.09
C TYR A 152 -23.45 45.48 32.25
N SER A 153 -23.92 44.26 31.95
CA SER A 153 -24.17 43.22 32.96
C SER A 153 -22.91 42.63 33.60
N ARG A 154 -21.71 43.02 33.12
CA ARG A 154 -20.40 42.49 33.58
C ARG A 154 -20.32 40.95 33.53
N ASP A 155 -20.83 40.39 32.44
CA ASP A 155 -20.85 38.95 32.20
C ASP A 155 -19.41 38.42 31.93
N GLY A 156 -18.90 37.55 32.81
CA GLY A 156 -17.55 36.97 32.71
C GLY A 156 -16.40 37.97 32.91
N PRO A 157 -16.21 38.54 34.10
CA PRO A 157 -15.27 39.64 34.35
C PRO A 157 -13.78 39.26 34.40
N ILE A 158 -13.43 37.96 34.54
CA ILE A 158 -12.04 37.49 34.69
C ILE A 158 -11.48 37.04 33.32
N ASP A 159 -12.04 36.00 32.73
CA ASP A 159 -11.59 35.43 31.44
C ASP A 159 -12.63 35.56 30.32
N GLY A 160 -13.71 36.31 30.54
CA GLY A 160 -14.83 36.44 29.61
C GLY A 160 -14.79 37.70 28.76
N LEU A 161 -15.89 37.95 28.04
CA LEU A 161 -16.05 39.07 27.11
C LEU A 161 -15.73 40.44 27.74
N VAL A 162 -16.01 40.60 29.02
CA VAL A 162 -15.88 41.89 29.73
C VAL A 162 -14.43 42.20 30.08
N SER A 163 -13.57 41.18 30.28
CA SER A 163 -12.18 41.42 30.65
C SER A 163 -11.37 42.02 29.48
N SER A 164 -11.73 41.69 28.25
CA SER A 164 -11.15 42.22 27.01
C SER A 164 -11.75 43.55 26.54
N PHE A 165 -12.74 44.11 27.25
CA PHE A 165 -13.30 45.43 26.94
C PHE A 165 -12.78 46.50 27.90
N ASP A 166 -12.38 47.65 27.36
CA ASP A 166 -11.97 48.83 28.12
C ASP A 166 -13.16 49.80 28.25
N PHE A 167 -13.67 49.93 29.47
CA PHE A 167 -14.79 50.82 29.78
C PHE A 167 -14.39 52.30 29.88
N GLU A 168 -13.12 52.61 30.11
CA GLU A 168 -12.67 54.01 30.21
C GLU A 168 -12.63 54.66 28.83
N ASN A 169 -12.11 53.92 27.84
CA ASN A 169 -11.99 54.40 26.46
C ASN A 169 -13.12 53.92 25.55
N MET A 170 -14.07 53.12 26.06
CA MET A 170 -15.18 52.50 25.33
C MET A 170 -14.70 51.75 24.06
N ARG A 171 -13.63 50.97 24.18
CA ARG A 171 -13.01 50.19 23.09
C ARG A 171 -12.63 48.79 23.55
N TRP A 172 -12.45 47.87 22.61
CA TRP A 172 -11.80 46.59 22.89
C TRP A 172 -10.32 46.83 23.23
N LYS A 173 -9.84 46.16 24.26
CA LYS A 173 -8.43 46.17 24.67
C LYS A 173 -7.54 45.49 23.63
#